data_AF-A0A962UKR2-F1
#
_entry.id   AF-A0A962UKR2-F1
#
_cell.length_a   1.000
_cell.length_b   1.000
_cell.length_c   1.000
_cell.angle_alpha   90.00
_cell.angle_beta   90.00
_cell.angle_gamma   90.00
#
_symmetry.space_group_name_H-M   'P 1'
#
loop_
_entity.id
_entity.type
_entity.pdbx_description
1 polymer ?
#
loop_
_entity_poly.entity_id
_entity_poly.type
_entity_poly.pdbx_seq_one_letter_code
_entity_poly.pdbx_strand_id
1 'polypeptide(L)'
;MTASLVRIDYQGMPVNFNEDGWFNATAAAAHYGKEVYEWLRLPETRRYLDALSRRHGINRENPGFWIKTRRGKAGGTWLHPRLGVRFAQWLNVDFAVWCDEQIEGFLKGQHPHFDWKRARSQATASFKMMNDALKLVREESGKATASHHFINEARLINGVLSGQFSALDRERLSESDLSLLANLEVRNSVLIGRGLPYKDRKLLLKQHIIDMRPSALAVEAA
;
A
#
# COMPACT_ATOMS: atom_id res chain seq x y z
N MET A 1 6.21 -3.71 -15.09
CA MET A 1 5.48 -2.82 -14.16
C MET A 1 4.81 -3.73 -13.15
N THR A 2 5.42 -3.93 -11.98
CA THR A 2 4.86 -4.79 -10.93
C THR A 2 3.79 -4.03 -10.18
N ALA A 3 2.53 -4.26 -10.54
CA ALA A 3 1.39 -3.70 -9.81
C ALA A 3 1.45 -4.19 -8.35
N SER A 4 1.33 -3.24 -7.43
CA SER A 4 1.29 -3.51 -5.99
C SER A 4 0.12 -4.45 -5.71
N LEU A 5 0.43 -5.72 -5.43
CA LEU A 5 -0.53 -6.70 -4.94
C LEU A 5 -1.04 -6.19 -3.60
N VAL A 6 -2.32 -5.86 -3.54
CA VAL A 6 -2.98 -5.48 -2.29
C VAL A 6 -2.96 -6.70 -1.38
N ARG A 7 -1.94 -6.80 -0.53
CA ARG A 7 -1.86 -7.81 0.52
C ARG A 7 -2.61 -7.27 1.72
N ILE A 8 -3.77 -7.86 1.98
CA ILE A 8 -4.52 -7.62 3.22
C ILE A 8 -4.43 -8.93 4.01
N ASP A 9 -3.81 -8.86 5.18
CA ASP A 9 -3.70 -10.01 6.09
C ASP A 9 -4.89 -9.98 7.06
N TYR A 10 -5.62 -11.09 7.15
CA TYR A 10 -6.65 -11.32 8.19
C TYR A 10 -6.19 -12.48 9.07
N GLN A 11 -5.95 -12.26 10.36
CA GLN A 11 -5.55 -13.32 11.31
C GLN A 11 -4.36 -14.20 10.84
N GLY A 12 -3.39 -13.61 10.13
CA GLY A 12 -2.22 -14.35 9.60
C GLY A 12 -2.51 -15.16 8.33
N MET A 13 -3.71 -15.02 7.75
CA MET A 13 -4.09 -15.55 6.45
C MET A 13 -3.81 -14.51 5.36
N PRO A 14 -2.79 -14.70 4.50
CA PRO A 14 -2.55 -13.80 3.39
C PRO A 14 -3.60 -14.03 2.31
N VAL A 15 -4.51 -13.08 2.12
CA VAL A 15 -5.46 -13.10 1.00
C VAL A 15 -4.74 -12.64 -0.26
N ASN A 16 -4.23 -13.62 -1.02
CA ASN A 16 -3.46 -13.35 -2.23
C ASN A 16 -4.38 -13.27 -3.45
N PHE A 17 -4.35 -12.11 -4.12
CA PHE A 17 -4.92 -11.91 -5.45
C PHE A 17 -3.84 -12.10 -6.52
N ASN A 18 -4.22 -12.39 -7.76
CA ASN A 18 -3.31 -12.24 -8.90
C ASN A 18 -3.57 -10.90 -9.62
N GLU A 19 -2.84 -10.63 -10.70
CA GLU A 19 -2.96 -9.38 -11.48
C GLU A 19 -4.39 -9.14 -12.02
N ASP A 20 -5.14 -10.22 -12.27
CA ASP A 20 -6.54 -10.18 -12.74
C ASP A 20 -7.56 -10.14 -11.58
N GLY A 21 -7.11 -10.05 -10.33
CA GLY A 21 -7.95 -10.05 -9.13
C GLY A 21 -8.53 -11.43 -8.75
N TRP A 22 -8.06 -12.53 -9.35
CA TRP A 22 -8.43 -13.88 -8.93
C TRP A 22 -7.74 -14.23 -7.62
N PHE A 23 -8.44 -14.92 -6.74
CA PHE A 23 -7.91 -15.32 -5.44
C PHE A 23 -7.78 -16.85 -5.33
N ASN A 24 -6.78 -17.30 -4.57
CA ASN A 24 -6.54 -18.72 -4.34
C ASN A 24 -7.53 -19.27 -3.29
N ALA A 25 -8.61 -19.87 -3.76
CA ALA A 25 -9.65 -20.42 -2.90
C ALA A 25 -9.20 -21.68 -2.16
N THR A 26 -8.27 -22.47 -2.70
CA THR A 26 -7.73 -23.65 -2.02
C THR A 26 -6.95 -23.26 -0.77
N ALA A 27 -6.04 -22.29 -0.90
CA ALA A 27 -5.32 -21.75 0.26
C ALA A 27 -6.30 -21.17 1.29
N ALA A 28 -7.36 -20.51 0.80
CA ALA A 28 -8.33 -19.90 1.67
C ALA A 28 -9.20 -20.90 2.44
N ALA A 29 -9.67 -21.95 1.75
CA ALA A 29 -10.48 -23.00 2.36
C ALA A 29 -9.69 -23.85 3.35
N ALA A 30 -8.43 -24.16 3.02
CA ALA A 30 -7.55 -24.94 3.89
C ALA A 30 -7.34 -24.28 5.26
N HIS A 31 -7.28 -22.94 5.33
CA HIS A 31 -7.18 -22.21 6.59
C HIS A 31 -8.35 -22.49 7.54
N TYR A 32 -9.55 -22.71 7.00
CA TYR A 32 -10.76 -23.04 7.77
C TYR A 32 -11.07 -24.54 7.81
N GLY A 33 -10.12 -25.40 7.39
CA GLY A 33 -10.32 -26.85 7.33
C GLY A 33 -11.41 -27.30 6.35
N LYS A 34 -11.64 -26.52 5.29
CA LYS A 34 -12.68 -26.74 4.28
C LYS A 34 -12.08 -27.03 2.91
N GLU A 35 -12.87 -27.65 2.04
CA GLU A 35 -12.47 -27.93 0.66
C GLU A 35 -13.32 -27.16 -0.34
N VAL A 36 -12.69 -26.53 -1.34
CA VAL A 36 -13.40 -25.70 -2.34
C VAL A 36 -14.48 -26.50 -3.08
N TYR A 37 -14.25 -27.79 -3.30
CA TYR A 37 -15.22 -28.69 -3.91
C TYR A 37 -16.55 -28.74 -3.14
N GLU A 38 -16.51 -28.65 -1.80
CA GLU A 38 -17.71 -28.69 -0.96
C GLU A 38 -18.62 -27.49 -1.20
N TRP A 39 -18.03 -26.30 -1.41
CA TRP A 39 -18.78 -25.10 -1.76
C TRP A 39 -19.37 -25.19 -3.17
N LEU A 40 -18.60 -25.69 -4.13
CA LEU A 40 -19.01 -25.78 -5.55
C LEU A 40 -20.15 -26.77 -5.78
N ARG A 41 -20.30 -27.79 -4.93
CA ARG A 41 -21.40 -28.77 -5.02
C ARG A 41 -22.71 -28.28 -4.39
N LEU A 42 -22.70 -27.20 -3.60
CA LEU A 42 -23.91 -26.68 -2.98
C LEU A 42 -24.95 -26.24 -4.03
N PRO A 43 -26.23 -26.62 -3.89
CA PRO A 43 -27.29 -26.21 -4.80
C PRO A 43 -27.37 -24.69 -4.98
N GLU A 44 -27.21 -23.93 -3.89
CA GLU A 44 -27.24 -22.48 -3.89
C GLU A 44 -26.06 -21.89 -4.67
N THR A 45 -24.87 -22.49 -4.57
CA THR A 45 -23.68 -22.06 -5.34
C THR A 45 -23.85 -22.33 -6.82
N ARG A 46 -24.41 -23.47 -7.19
CA ARG A 46 -24.75 -23.75 -8.59
C ARG A 46 -25.76 -22.75 -9.14
N ARG A 47 -26.85 -22.49 -8.40
CA ARG A 47 -27.85 -21.48 -8.78
C ARG A 47 -27.26 -20.08 -8.92
N TYR A 48 -26.33 -19.71 -8.03
CA TYR A 48 -25.64 -18.43 -8.09
C TYR A 48 -24.74 -18.32 -9.33
N LEU A 49 -23.92 -19.34 -9.60
CA LEU A 49 -23.08 -19.39 -10.80
C LEU A 49 -23.91 -19.30 -12.08
N ASP A 50 -25.05 -19.99 -12.13
CA ASP A 50 -25.96 -19.93 -13.28
C ASP A 50 -26.54 -18.51 -13.48
N ALA A 51 -26.95 -17.86 -12.39
CA ALA A 51 -27.42 -16.48 -12.43
C ALA A 51 -26.32 -15.49 -12.85
N LEU A 52 -25.10 -15.70 -12.36
CA LEU A 52 -23.94 -14.88 -12.68
C LEU A 52 -23.56 -15.03 -14.16
N SER A 53 -23.46 -16.26 -14.67
CA SER A 53 -23.18 -16.53 -16.09
C SER A 53 -24.23 -15.91 -17.00
N ARG A 54 -25.52 -16.07 -16.70
CA ARG A 54 -26.60 -15.45 -17.48
C ARG A 54 -26.48 -13.92 -17.54
N ARG A 55 -26.21 -13.27 -16.41
CA ARG A 55 -26.07 -11.80 -16.35
C ARG A 55 -24.85 -11.26 -17.11
N HIS A 56 -23.82 -12.09 -17.29
CA HIS A 56 -22.61 -11.69 -18.01
C HIS A 56 -22.51 -12.28 -19.43
N GLY A 57 -23.57 -12.91 -19.94
CA GLY A 57 -23.59 -13.47 -21.29
C GLY A 57 -22.62 -14.63 -21.50
N ILE A 58 -22.32 -15.39 -20.44
CA ILE A 58 -21.29 -16.44 -20.45
C ILE A 58 -21.96 -17.79 -20.62
N ASN A 59 -21.48 -18.58 -21.60
CA ASN A 59 -21.97 -19.94 -21.78
C ASN A 59 -21.62 -20.80 -20.54
N ARG A 60 -22.64 -21.45 -19.99
CA ARG A 60 -22.57 -22.32 -18.81
C ARG A 60 -21.63 -23.52 -19.02
N GLU A 61 -21.43 -23.92 -20.26
CA GLU A 61 -20.56 -25.04 -20.65
C GLU A 61 -19.06 -24.75 -20.48
N ASN A 62 -18.69 -23.54 -20.07
CA ASN A 62 -17.31 -23.18 -19.76
C ASN A 62 -17.12 -22.86 -18.26
N PRO A 63 -16.98 -23.89 -17.39
CA PRO A 63 -16.65 -23.70 -15.97
C PRO A 63 -15.35 -22.92 -15.73
N GLY A 64 -14.44 -22.96 -16.72
CA GLY A 64 -13.13 -22.31 -16.70
C GLY A 64 -13.19 -20.78 -16.61
N PHE A 65 -14.34 -20.17 -16.90
CA PHE A 65 -14.48 -18.72 -16.86
C PHE A 65 -14.49 -18.16 -15.44
N TRP A 66 -15.20 -18.82 -14.51
CA TRP A 66 -15.31 -18.35 -13.12
C TRP A 66 -14.33 -19.05 -12.18
N ILE A 67 -13.86 -20.24 -12.57
CA ILE A 67 -13.06 -21.13 -11.73
C ILE A 67 -11.90 -21.65 -12.58
N LYS A 68 -10.66 -21.45 -12.11
CA LYS A 68 -9.44 -21.92 -12.78
C LYS A 68 -8.72 -22.89 -11.87
N THR A 69 -8.41 -24.07 -12.36
CA THR A 69 -7.58 -25.05 -11.63
C THR A 69 -6.17 -25.05 -12.18
N ARG A 70 -5.17 -24.83 -11.31
CA ARG A 70 -3.75 -24.92 -11.67
C ARG A 70 -3.09 -26.05 -10.90
N ARG A 71 -2.23 -26.84 -11.57
CA ARG A 71 -1.38 -27.86 -10.93
C ARG A 71 0.03 -27.30 -10.67
N GLY A 72 0.71 -27.76 -9.62
CA GLY A 72 2.12 -27.40 -9.31
C GLY A 72 2.33 -26.62 -8.01
N LYS A 73 3.54 -26.05 -7.81
CA LYS A 73 4.00 -25.40 -6.56
C LYS A 73 3.21 -24.14 -6.14
N ALA A 74 2.43 -23.57 -7.07
CA ALA A 74 1.44 -22.51 -6.83
C ALA A 74 0.05 -22.93 -7.33
N GLY A 75 -0.23 -24.24 -7.27
CA GLY A 75 -1.46 -24.86 -7.71
C GLY A 75 -2.61 -24.61 -6.73
N GLY A 76 -3.81 -24.93 -7.18
CA GLY A 76 -5.05 -24.73 -6.44
C GLY A 76 -6.21 -24.35 -7.36
N THR A 77 -7.38 -24.24 -6.76
CA THR A 77 -8.57 -23.68 -7.38
C THR A 77 -8.58 -22.18 -7.13
N TRP A 78 -8.56 -21.43 -8.22
CA TRP A 78 -8.62 -19.98 -8.24
C TRP A 78 -10.04 -19.57 -8.61
N LEU A 79 -10.60 -18.63 -7.86
CA LEU A 79 -11.94 -18.12 -8.10
C LEU A 79 -11.86 -16.69 -8.63
N HIS A 80 -12.75 -16.39 -9.57
CA HIS A 80 -12.92 -15.05 -10.10
C HIS A 80 -13.36 -14.08 -8.98
N PRO A 81 -12.91 -12.81 -8.96
CA PRO A 81 -13.17 -11.87 -7.86
C PRO A 81 -14.66 -11.67 -7.54
N ARG A 82 -15.55 -11.74 -8.54
CA ARG A 82 -17.02 -11.72 -8.35
C ARG A 82 -17.56 -12.84 -7.44
N LEU A 83 -16.81 -13.90 -7.21
CA LEU A 83 -17.18 -14.98 -6.29
C LEU A 83 -16.69 -14.76 -4.85
N GLY A 84 -15.81 -13.76 -4.62
CA GLY A 84 -15.09 -13.57 -3.36
C GLY A 84 -16.00 -13.43 -2.15
N VAL A 85 -16.93 -12.47 -2.18
CA VAL A 85 -17.85 -12.20 -1.05
C VAL A 85 -18.66 -13.45 -0.69
N ARG A 86 -19.24 -14.11 -1.68
CA ARG A 86 -20.08 -15.29 -1.46
C ARG A 86 -19.29 -16.51 -0.99
N PHE A 87 -18.03 -16.61 -1.41
CA PHE A 87 -17.12 -17.64 -0.93
C PHE A 87 -16.70 -17.38 0.52
N ALA A 88 -16.38 -16.13 0.87
CA ALA A 88 -16.07 -15.71 2.24
C ALA A 88 -17.22 -16.02 3.20
N GLN A 89 -18.45 -15.69 2.83
CA GLN A 89 -19.68 -16.02 3.59
C GLN A 89 -19.81 -17.52 3.91
N TRP A 90 -19.40 -18.39 2.99
CA TRP A 90 -19.42 -19.83 3.22
C TRP A 90 -18.25 -20.31 4.08
N LEU A 91 -17.08 -19.68 3.96
CA LEU A 91 -15.90 -20.05 4.72
C LEU A 91 -16.08 -19.80 6.22
N ASN A 92 -16.43 -18.58 6.59
CA ASN A 92 -16.60 -18.18 7.99
C ASN A 92 -17.37 -16.85 8.05
N VAL A 93 -18.27 -16.71 9.02
CA VAL A 93 -19.13 -15.52 9.15
C VAL A 93 -18.31 -14.27 9.54
N ASP A 94 -17.39 -14.39 10.49
CA ASP A 94 -16.54 -13.28 10.93
C ASP A 94 -15.61 -12.81 9.81
N PHE A 95 -15.07 -13.75 9.03
CA PHE A 95 -14.28 -13.43 7.85
C PHE A 95 -15.10 -12.69 6.78
N ALA A 96 -16.36 -13.08 6.59
CA ALA A 96 -17.24 -12.42 5.65
C ALA A 96 -17.57 -10.98 6.06
N VAL A 97 -17.88 -10.77 7.35
CA VAL A 97 -18.10 -9.43 7.91
C VAL A 97 -16.86 -8.56 7.72
N TRP A 98 -15.69 -9.11 8.01
CA TRP A 98 -14.44 -8.40 7.79
C TRP A 98 -14.21 -8.04 6.30
N CYS A 99 -14.50 -8.95 5.37
CA CYS A 99 -14.44 -8.63 3.93
C CYS A 99 -15.40 -7.50 3.54
N ASP A 100 -16.61 -7.48 4.10
CA ASP A 100 -17.59 -6.43 3.86
C ASP A 100 -17.09 -5.06 4.38
N GLU A 101 -16.46 -5.03 5.55
CA GLU A 101 -15.80 -3.82 6.09
C GLU A 101 -14.66 -3.31 5.20
N GLN A 102 -13.86 -4.22 4.62
CA GLN A 102 -12.81 -3.82 3.67
C GLN A 102 -13.42 -3.19 2.42
N ILE A 103 -14.47 -3.81 1.85
CA ILE A 103 -15.19 -3.27 0.69
C ILE A 103 -15.80 -1.91 1.00
N GLU A 104 -16.41 -1.76 2.18
CA GLU A 104 -16.95 -0.48 2.64
C GLU A 104 -15.86 0.58 2.77
N GLY A 105 -14.71 0.23 3.36
CA GLY A 105 -13.54 1.11 3.43
C GLY A 105 -13.05 1.54 2.04
N PHE A 106 -13.07 0.64 1.06
CA PHE A 106 -12.76 0.99 -0.33
C PHE A 106 -13.77 1.98 -0.92
N LEU A 107 -15.07 1.73 -0.73
CA LEU A 107 -16.14 2.57 -1.24
C LEU A 107 -16.13 3.97 -0.61
N LYS A 108 -15.79 4.07 0.68
CA LYS A 108 -15.67 5.34 1.41
C LYS A 108 -14.33 6.06 1.18
N GLY A 109 -13.38 5.45 0.47
CA GLY A 109 -12.03 6.01 0.30
C GLY A 109 -11.20 6.05 1.59
N GLN A 110 -11.55 5.20 2.57
CA GLN A 110 -10.94 5.08 3.89
C GLN A 110 -10.04 3.83 4.01
N HIS A 111 -9.88 3.07 2.92
CA HIS A 111 -8.98 1.92 2.90
C HIS A 111 -7.50 2.36 2.99
N PRO A 112 -6.63 1.65 3.75
CA PRO A 112 -5.21 2.01 3.94
C PRO A 112 -4.41 2.25 2.65
N HIS A 113 -4.81 1.61 1.55
CA HIS A 113 -4.23 1.86 0.23
C HIS A 113 -4.36 3.33 -0.21
N PHE A 114 -5.48 3.98 0.10
CA PHE A 114 -5.68 5.41 -0.18
C PHE A 114 -4.80 6.28 0.71
N ASP A 115 -4.52 5.87 1.95
CA ASP A 115 -3.65 6.61 2.85
C ASP A 115 -2.21 6.60 2.36
N TRP A 116 -1.70 5.45 1.92
CA TRP A 116 -0.39 5.39 1.27
C TRP A 116 -0.33 6.27 0.01
N LYS A 117 -1.38 6.24 -0.83
CA LYS A 117 -1.43 7.07 -2.05
C LYS A 117 -1.48 8.56 -1.71
N ARG A 118 -2.21 8.94 -0.66
CA ARG A 118 -2.26 10.31 -0.12
C ARG A 118 -0.88 10.73 0.41
N ALA A 119 -0.26 9.92 1.27
CA ALA A 119 1.07 10.17 1.82
C ALA A 119 2.13 10.32 0.72
N ARG A 120 2.08 9.48 -0.33
CA ARG A 120 2.96 9.60 -1.49
C ARG A 120 2.73 10.90 -2.27
N SER A 121 1.48 11.28 -2.49
CA SER A 121 1.14 12.53 -3.17
C SER A 121 1.64 13.73 -2.36
N GLN A 122 1.47 13.70 -1.04
CA GLN A 122 1.98 14.70 -0.12
C GLN A 122 3.51 14.80 -0.20
N ALA A 123 4.24 13.69 -0.11
CA ALA A 123 5.69 13.63 -0.29
C ALA A 123 6.16 14.15 -1.65
N THR A 124 5.33 14.07 -2.68
CA THR A 124 5.66 14.64 -4.00
C THR A 124 5.48 16.16 -4.01
N ALA A 125 4.43 16.67 -3.37
CA ALA A 125 4.18 18.10 -3.25
C ALA A 125 5.23 18.77 -2.36
N SER A 126 5.54 18.20 -1.20
CA SER A 126 6.55 18.73 -0.28
C SER A 126 7.96 18.79 -0.89
N PHE A 127 8.33 17.79 -1.69
CA PHE A 127 9.59 17.80 -2.42
C PHE A 127 9.69 18.98 -3.40
N LYS A 128 8.59 19.25 -4.14
CA LYS A 128 8.52 20.42 -5.02
C LYS A 128 8.65 21.72 -4.23
N MET A 129 7.89 21.87 -3.14
CA MET A 129 7.98 23.06 -2.28
C MET A 129 9.39 23.30 -1.74
N MET A 130 10.11 22.25 -1.33
CA MET A 130 11.49 22.38 -0.86
C MET A 130 12.43 22.85 -1.98
N ASN A 131 12.29 22.30 -3.19
CA ASN A 131 13.09 22.70 -4.34
C ASN A 131 12.79 24.15 -4.76
N ASP A 132 11.52 24.56 -4.72
CA ASP A 132 11.12 25.93 -5.02
C ASP A 132 11.70 26.91 -4.00
N ALA A 133 11.63 26.59 -2.70
CA ALA A 133 12.26 27.39 -1.64
C ALA A 133 13.78 27.53 -1.83
N LEU A 134 14.47 26.43 -2.19
CA LEU A 134 15.90 26.47 -2.51
C LEU A 134 16.20 27.37 -3.70
N LYS A 135 15.39 27.29 -4.76
CA LYS A 135 15.56 28.09 -5.97
C LYS A 135 15.37 29.58 -5.66
N LEU A 136 14.30 29.93 -4.94
CA LEU A 136 13.98 31.31 -4.56
C LEU A 136 15.10 31.95 -3.73
N VAL A 137 15.53 31.31 -2.65
CA VAL A 137 16.59 31.85 -1.76
C VAL A 137 17.91 32.07 -2.53
N ARG A 138 18.21 31.21 -3.50
CA ARG A 138 19.42 31.34 -4.32
C ARG A 138 19.31 32.46 -5.35
N GLU A 139 18.15 32.60 -5.98
CA GLU A 139 17.85 33.70 -6.90
C GLU A 139 17.91 35.05 -6.18
N GLU A 140 17.35 35.16 -4.98
CA GLU A 140 17.47 36.35 -4.10
C GLU A 140 18.93 36.66 -3.72
N SER A 141 19.76 35.63 -3.59
CA SER A 141 21.20 35.76 -3.36
C SER A 141 22.00 36.06 -4.64
N GLY A 142 21.35 36.24 -5.79
CA GLY A 142 21.99 36.48 -7.08
C GLY A 142 22.73 35.27 -7.67
N LYS A 143 22.43 34.05 -7.21
CA LYS A 143 23.12 32.81 -7.62
C LYS A 143 22.21 31.88 -8.40
N ALA A 144 22.71 31.34 -9.51
CA ALA A 144 21.99 30.29 -10.24
C ALA A 144 21.89 28.98 -9.43
N THR A 145 20.81 28.22 -9.61
CA THR A 145 20.60 26.92 -8.96
C THR A 145 20.93 25.77 -9.92
N ALA A 146 22.08 25.12 -9.68
CA ALA A 146 22.51 23.93 -10.41
C ALA A 146 21.88 22.63 -9.87
N SER A 147 21.84 21.59 -10.71
CA SER A 147 21.26 20.27 -10.41
C SER A 147 21.79 19.64 -9.10
N HIS A 148 23.09 19.79 -8.82
CA HIS A 148 23.71 19.22 -7.62
C HIS A 148 23.19 19.82 -6.31
N HIS A 149 22.60 21.03 -6.32
CA HIS A 149 21.99 21.60 -5.11
C HIS A 149 20.73 20.83 -4.71
N PHE A 150 19.85 20.52 -5.66
CA PHE A 150 18.66 19.70 -5.42
C PHE A 150 19.05 18.29 -4.95
N ILE A 151 20.07 17.69 -5.59
CA ILE A 151 20.58 16.36 -5.22
C ILE A 151 21.12 16.36 -3.79
N ASN A 152 21.82 17.40 -3.37
CA ASN A 152 22.37 17.51 -2.02
C ASN A 152 21.27 17.64 -0.95
N GLU A 153 20.21 18.43 -1.22
CA GLU A 153 19.06 18.51 -0.30
C GLU A 153 18.29 17.18 -0.25
N ALA A 154 18.05 16.54 -1.40
CA ALA A 154 17.41 15.23 -1.45
C ALA A 154 18.21 14.18 -0.65
N ARG A 155 19.53 14.14 -0.82
CA ARG A 155 20.42 13.24 -0.05
C ARG A 155 20.43 13.56 1.44
N LEU A 156 20.33 14.83 1.83
CA LEU A 156 20.21 15.22 3.23
C LEU A 156 18.96 14.60 3.85
N ILE A 157 17.80 14.81 3.22
CA ILE A 157 16.53 14.27 3.71
C ILE A 157 16.54 12.75 3.74
N ASN A 158 16.99 12.12 2.65
CA ASN A 158 17.08 10.66 2.57
C ASN A 158 18.00 10.09 3.65
N GLY A 159 19.18 10.68 3.84
CA GLY A 159 20.14 10.23 4.85
C GLY A 159 19.66 10.45 6.28
N VAL A 160 18.82 11.47 6.53
CA VAL A 160 18.19 11.70 7.83
C VAL A 160 17.10 10.66 8.09
N LEU A 161 16.28 10.33 7.08
CA LEU A 161 15.19 9.35 7.20
C LEU A 161 15.67 7.89 7.30
N SER A 162 16.56 7.45 6.39
CA SER A 162 16.94 6.05 6.22
C SER A 162 18.34 5.70 6.74
N GLY A 163 19.12 6.70 7.14
CA GLY A 163 20.55 6.54 7.44
C GLY A 163 21.45 6.38 6.19
N GLN A 164 20.87 6.28 4.99
CA GLN A 164 21.61 6.11 3.73
C GLN A 164 21.56 7.38 2.88
N PHE A 165 22.72 7.87 2.44
CA PHE A 165 22.84 9.06 1.58
C PHE A 165 22.69 8.73 0.08
N SER A 166 21.75 7.85 -0.26
CA SER A 166 21.46 7.39 -1.61
C SER A 166 20.06 7.81 -2.08
N ALA A 167 19.72 7.52 -3.33
CA ALA A 167 18.35 7.66 -3.81
C ALA A 167 17.43 6.70 -3.04
N LEU A 168 16.26 7.19 -2.61
CA LEU A 168 15.23 6.40 -1.96
C LEU A 168 14.14 6.03 -2.98
N ASP A 169 13.79 4.74 -2.99
CA ASP A 169 12.64 4.26 -3.74
C ASP A 169 11.36 4.50 -2.94
N ARG A 170 10.59 5.51 -3.34
CA ARG A 170 9.34 5.91 -2.68
C ARG A 170 8.24 4.85 -2.80
N GLU A 171 8.33 3.93 -3.76
CA GLU A 171 7.36 2.84 -3.95
C GLU A 171 7.42 1.80 -2.82
N ARG A 172 8.57 1.68 -2.17
CA ARG A 172 8.84 0.67 -1.15
C ARG A 172 8.71 1.20 0.28
N LEU A 173 8.45 2.49 0.45
CA LEU A 173 8.30 3.11 1.76
C LEU A 173 6.91 2.84 2.34
N SER A 174 6.88 2.66 3.66
CA SER A 174 5.62 2.61 4.41
C SER A 174 4.89 3.96 4.32
N GLU A 175 3.59 3.97 4.58
CA GLU A 175 2.82 5.22 4.71
C GLU A 175 3.44 6.15 5.76
N SER A 176 3.85 5.59 6.91
CA SER A 176 4.47 6.36 7.99
C SER A 176 5.79 7.02 7.56
N ASP A 177 6.62 6.32 6.79
CA ASP A 177 7.88 6.86 6.28
C ASP A 177 7.64 7.91 5.19
N LEU A 178 6.61 7.76 4.36
CA LEU A 178 6.22 8.78 3.37
C LEU A 178 5.72 10.06 4.03
N SER A 179 4.90 9.93 5.08
CA SER A 179 4.44 11.08 5.88
C SER A 179 5.60 11.77 6.60
N LEU A 180 6.53 11.00 7.17
CA LEU A 180 7.73 11.56 7.80
C LEU A 180 8.64 12.24 6.76
N LEU A 181 8.82 11.65 5.57
CA LEU A 181 9.54 12.26 4.46
C LEU A 181 8.94 13.61 4.08
N ALA A 182 7.62 13.67 3.93
CA ALA A 182 6.92 14.90 3.58
C ALA A 182 7.13 16.00 4.64
N ASN A 183 7.03 15.64 5.92
CA ASN A 183 7.28 16.56 7.03
C ASN A 183 8.73 17.08 7.04
N LEU A 184 9.72 16.23 6.76
CA LEU A 184 11.12 16.63 6.69
C LEU A 184 11.38 17.60 5.53
N GLU A 185 10.79 17.35 4.36
CA GLU A 185 10.90 18.22 3.19
C GLU A 185 10.27 19.60 3.46
N VAL A 186 9.07 19.63 4.08
CA VAL A 186 8.42 20.88 4.52
C VAL A 186 9.28 21.62 5.55
N ARG A 187 9.84 20.91 6.54
CA ARG A 187 10.68 21.56 7.55
C ARG A 187 11.96 22.11 6.93
N ASN A 188 12.60 21.36 6.03
CA ASN A 188 13.80 21.83 5.36
C ASN A 188 13.53 23.05 4.46
N SER A 189 12.36 23.13 3.80
CA SER A 189 11.99 24.32 3.02
C SER A 189 11.96 25.60 3.90
N VAL A 190 11.40 25.49 5.10
CA VAL A 190 11.40 26.59 6.09
C VAL A 190 12.81 26.92 6.56
N LEU A 191 13.64 25.92 6.86
CA LEU A 191 15.01 26.14 7.31
C LEU A 191 15.89 26.76 6.21
N ILE A 192 15.66 26.42 4.94
CA ILE A 192 16.28 27.04 3.77
C ILE A 192 15.85 28.51 3.68
N GLY A 193 14.55 28.79 3.80
CA GLY A 193 14.01 30.16 3.81
C GLY A 193 14.58 31.03 4.93
N ARG A 194 14.92 30.43 6.08
CA ARG A 194 15.62 31.12 7.19
C ARG A 194 17.12 31.34 6.95
N GLY A 195 17.67 30.87 5.83
CA GLY A 195 19.09 31.03 5.51
C GLY A 195 20.05 30.19 6.37
N LEU A 196 19.55 29.17 7.08
CA LEU A 196 20.39 28.36 7.97
C LEU A 196 21.43 27.54 7.18
N PRO A 197 22.68 27.42 7.65
CA PRO A 197 23.70 26.57 7.02
C PRO A 197 23.32 25.09 6.99
N TYR A 198 23.84 24.37 5.99
CA TYR A 198 23.58 22.93 5.79
C TYR A 198 23.83 22.08 7.05
N LYS A 199 24.91 22.36 7.79
CA LYS A 199 25.27 21.61 9.02
C LYS A 199 24.20 21.75 10.10
N ASP A 200 23.66 22.95 10.29
CA ASP A 200 22.67 23.25 11.32
C ASP A 200 21.31 22.66 10.94
N ARG A 201 20.93 22.76 9.65
CA ARG A 201 19.71 22.11 9.14
C ARG A 201 19.76 20.60 9.36
N LYS A 202 20.90 19.96 9.09
CA LYS A 202 21.08 18.52 9.32
C LYS A 202 20.86 18.12 10.78
N LEU A 203 21.33 18.92 11.74
CA LEU A 203 21.13 18.65 13.16
C LEU A 203 19.65 18.80 13.55
N LEU A 204 19.02 19.89 13.13
CA LEU A 204 17.60 20.16 13.43
C LEU A 204 16.66 19.13 12.81
N LEU A 205 16.94 18.66 11.60
CA LEU A 205 16.15 17.62 10.94
C LEU A 205 16.30 16.26 11.64
N LYS A 206 17.50 15.92 12.11
CA LYS A 206 17.72 14.69 12.91
C LYS A 206 16.96 14.73 14.23
N GLN A 207 17.02 15.87 14.93
CA GLN A 207 16.27 16.05 16.17
C GLN A 207 14.78 15.89 15.92
N HIS A 208 14.28 16.46 14.83
CA HIS A 208 12.88 16.37 14.48
C HIS A 208 12.38 14.93 14.27
N ILE A 209 13.19 14.05 13.67
CA ILE A 209 12.85 12.63 13.55
C ILE A 209 12.74 11.98 14.94
N ILE A 210 13.67 12.30 15.85
CA ILE A 210 13.66 11.74 17.21
C ILE A 210 12.37 12.17 17.92
N ASP A 211 11.95 13.42 17.76
CA ASP A 211 10.72 13.93 18.38
C ASP A 211 9.45 13.32 17.75
N MET A 212 9.47 13.04 16.44
CA MET A 212 8.34 12.49 15.69
C MET A 212 8.23 10.96 15.72
N ARG A 213 9.31 10.24 16.02
CA ARG A 213 9.28 8.81 16.34
C ARG A 213 9.15 8.68 17.87
N PRO A 214 7.95 8.67 18.45
CA PRO A 214 7.84 8.32 19.85
C PRO A 214 8.49 6.94 20.05
N SER A 215 9.34 6.88 21.06
CA SER A 215 10.10 5.73 21.52
C SER A 215 9.32 4.42 21.37
N ALA A 216 9.69 3.61 20.36
CA ALA A 216 9.43 2.17 20.35
C ALA A 216 10.16 1.43 21.48
N LEU A 217 10.89 2.15 22.35
CA LEU A 217 11.59 1.63 23.52
C LEU A 217 10.89 1.98 24.85
N ALA A 218 9.71 2.61 24.84
CA ALA A 218 8.97 2.93 26.08
C ALA A 218 7.83 1.95 26.42
N VAL A 219 7.59 0.93 25.59
CA VAL A 219 6.49 -0.05 25.80
C VAL A 219 7.00 -1.39 26.37
N GLU A 220 8.31 -1.58 26.56
CA GLU A 220 8.87 -2.79 27.20
C GLU A 220 9.23 -2.60 28.69
N ALA A 221 8.80 -1.50 29.32
CA ALA A 221 9.14 -1.20 30.72
C ALA A 221 7.93 -0.87 31.62
N ALA A 222 6.76 -1.46 31.34
CA ALA A 222 5.61 -1.44 32.25
C ALA A 222 4.96 -2.81 32.34
#